data_AF-A0A6S6U8W8-F1
#
_entry.id   AF-A0A6S6U8W8-F1
#
_cell.length_a   1.000
_cell.length_b   1.000
_cell.length_c   1.000
_cell.angle_alpha   90.00
_cell.angle_beta   90.00
_cell.angle_gamma   90.00
#
_symmetry.space_group_name_H-M   'P 1'
#
loop_
_entity.id
_entity.type
_entity.pdbx_description
1 polymer ?
#
loop_
_entity_poly.entity_id
_entity_poly.type
_entity_poly.pdbx_seq_one_letter_code
_entity_poly.pdbx_strand_id
1 'polypeptide(L)'
;MKSIFLFFILSIFFVQTSFGQSQKTFVKSLSANASSIAIDLGGKTEVTEWEESFIRVTTTIELSNFNEDILKRLVAVDRYSIETSTDNGLMTITMPKLGTKVTIRGQLLNEILTYEILVPKGMTIEMVQNHNNAANVN
;
A
#
# COMPACT_ATOMS: atom_id res chain seq x y z
N MET A 1 7.67 -12.46 -56.44
CA MET A 1 7.33 -11.29 -55.57
C MET A 1 5.98 -11.47 -54.85
N LYS A 2 5.70 -12.66 -54.28
CA LYS A 2 4.46 -12.92 -53.52
C LYS A 2 4.72 -13.12 -52.02
N SER A 3 5.93 -13.54 -51.68
CA SER A 3 6.36 -13.84 -50.31
C SER A 3 6.71 -12.60 -49.47
N ILE A 4 7.04 -11.46 -50.10
CA ILE A 4 7.37 -10.22 -49.39
C ILE A 4 6.11 -9.56 -48.78
N PHE A 5 4.96 -9.70 -49.45
CA PHE A 5 3.70 -9.10 -48.99
C PHE A 5 3.13 -9.87 -47.79
N LEU A 6 3.44 -11.17 -47.69
CA LEU A 6 3.01 -12.03 -46.57
C LEU A 6 3.73 -11.67 -45.26
N PHE A 7 4.98 -11.21 -45.32
CA PHE A 7 5.73 -10.77 -44.14
C PHE A 7 5.21 -9.45 -43.56
N PHE A 8 4.62 -8.58 -44.39
CA PHE A 8 4.08 -7.29 -43.92
C PHE A 8 2.76 -7.46 -43.16
N ILE A 9 1.97 -8.48 -43.50
CA ILE A 9 0.70 -8.81 -42.84
C ILE A 9 0.91 -9.46 -41.45
N LEU A 10 2.03 -10.13 -41.21
CA LEU A 10 2.30 -10.82 -39.93
C LEU A 10 2.81 -9.89 -38.81
N SER A 11 3.20 -8.65 -39.15
CA SER A 11 3.78 -7.69 -38.19
C SER A 11 2.73 -6.97 -37.32
N ILE A 12 1.44 -7.05 -37.64
CA ILE A 12 0.38 -6.23 -37.00
C ILE A 12 -0.13 -6.82 -35.67
N PHE A 13 0.29 -8.03 -35.27
CA PHE A 13 -0.29 -8.72 -34.10
C PHE A 13 0.46 -8.56 -32.77
N PHE A 14 1.53 -7.77 -32.69
CA PHE A 14 2.19 -7.47 -31.40
C PHE A 14 1.64 -6.19 -30.76
N VAL A 15 0.32 -6.12 -30.53
CA VAL A 15 -0.21 -5.19 -29.52
C VAL A 15 -0.05 -5.88 -28.17
N GLN A 16 1.11 -5.72 -27.54
CA GLN A 16 1.27 -6.11 -26.15
C GLN A 16 0.40 -5.18 -25.31
N THR A 17 -0.77 -5.66 -24.89
CA THR A 17 -1.55 -4.97 -23.86
C THR A 17 -0.77 -5.08 -22.55
N SER A 18 0.08 -4.10 -22.29
CA SER A 18 0.68 -3.92 -20.97
C SER A 18 -0.47 -3.58 -20.03
N PHE A 19 -0.97 -4.58 -19.31
CA PHE A 19 -1.89 -4.34 -18.20
C PHE A 19 -1.09 -3.60 -17.14
N GLY A 20 -1.25 -2.28 -17.10
CA GLY A 20 -0.72 -1.46 -16.00
C GLY A 20 -1.27 -2.03 -14.70
N GLN A 21 -0.38 -2.58 -13.88
CA GLN A 21 -0.70 -3.02 -12.53
C GLN A 21 -1.31 -1.82 -11.80
N SER A 22 -2.49 -1.99 -11.19
CA SER A 22 -3.13 -0.92 -10.43
C SER A 22 -2.39 -0.73 -9.11
N GLN A 23 -1.21 -0.13 -9.20
CA GLN A 23 -0.29 0.08 -8.09
C GLN A 23 -0.03 1.58 -7.90
N LYS A 24 0.07 2.02 -6.64
CA LYS A 24 0.50 3.37 -6.31
C LYS A 24 1.30 3.37 -5.03
N THR A 25 2.38 4.14 -5.03
CA THR A 25 3.24 4.34 -3.87
C THR A 25 3.14 5.79 -3.40
N PHE A 26 3.11 5.98 -2.09
CA PHE A 26 3.14 7.29 -1.46
C PHE A 26 4.10 7.29 -0.28
N VAL A 27 4.65 8.47 0.00
CA VAL A 27 5.56 8.69 1.10
C VAL A 27 4.95 9.75 2.00
N LYS A 28 4.85 9.45 3.30
CA LYS A 28 4.42 10.39 4.32
C LYS A 28 5.49 10.53 5.39
N SER A 29 5.82 11.77 5.71
CA SER A 29 6.67 12.11 6.85
C SER A 29 5.82 12.45 8.07
N LEU A 30 6.19 11.92 9.23
CA LEU A 30 5.52 12.12 10.51
C LEU A 30 6.54 12.63 11.54
N SER A 31 6.13 13.57 12.39
CA SER A 31 7.01 14.08 13.45
C SER A 31 7.27 13.02 14.52
N ALA A 32 8.53 12.82 14.91
CA ALA A 32 8.92 11.87 15.94
C ALA A 32 8.92 12.49 17.35
N ASN A 33 7.78 13.04 17.79
CA ASN A 33 7.70 13.77 19.06
C ASN A 33 7.53 12.86 20.28
N ALA A 34 7.43 11.55 20.08
CA ALA A 34 7.21 10.55 21.11
C ALA A 34 8.43 9.62 21.23
N SER A 35 8.69 9.11 22.44
CA SER A 35 9.80 8.17 22.70
C SER A 35 9.46 6.73 22.28
N SER A 36 8.18 6.43 22.17
CA SER A 36 7.67 5.12 21.76
C SER A 36 6.68 5.28 20.61
N ILE A 37 6.69 4.30 19.72
CA ILE A 37 5.79 4.21 18.58
C ILE A 37 5.09 2.86 18.53
N ALA A 38 3.77 2.86 18.39
CA ALA A 38 2.95 1.71 18.07
C ALA A 38 2.54 1.77 16.60
N ILE A 39 2.83 0.71 15.84
CA ILE A 39 2.48 0.60 14.42
C ILE A 39 1.31 -0.38 14.31
N ASP A 40 0.13 0.15 13.97
CA ASP A 40 -1.11 -0.58 13.76
C ASP A 40 -1.58 -0.39 12.32
N LEU A 41 -0.88 -1.06 11.41
CA LEU A 41 -1.14 -1.02 9.98
C LEU A 41 -1.44 -2.43 9.47
N GLY A 42 -2.59 -2.57 8.80
CA GLY A 42 -3.01 -3.83 8.20
C GLY A 42 -2.27 -4.09 6.88
N GLY A 43 -1.26 -4.94 6.89
CA GLY A 43 -0.49 -5.32 5.71
C GLY A 43 0.92 -5.77 6.03
N LYS A 44 1.72 -6.01 4.99
CA LYS A 44 3.13 -6.36 5.16
C LYS A 44 3.90 -5.12 5.59
N THR A 45 4.49 -5.14 6.78
CA THR A 45 5.23 -3.99 7.31
C THR A 45 6.67 -4.35 7.60
N GLU A 46 7.59 -3.54 7.10
CA GLU A 46 9.02 -3.59 7.38
C GLU A 46 9.43 -2.28 8.07
N VAL A 47 10.15 -2.39 9.17
CA VAL A 47 10.58 -1.24 9.98
C VAL A 47 12.10 -1.24 10.07
N THR A 48 12.70 -0.11 9.73
CA THR A 48 14.15 0.07 9.71
C THR A 48 14.52 1.36 10.42
N GLU A 49 15.62 1.36 11.16
CA GLU A 49 16.12 2.59 11.79
C GLU A 49 16.91 3.45 10.81
N TRP A 50 16.89 4.77 10.99
CA TRP A 50 17.66 5.71 10.19
C TRP A 50 18.11 6.96 10.97
N GLU A 51 18.98 7.77 10.36
CA GLU A 51 19.62 8.93 11.01
C GLU A 51 18.73 10.18 11.11
N GLU A 52 17.57 10.20 10.45
CA GLU A 52 16.70 11.37 10.41
C GLU A 52 15.89 11.52 11.69
N SER A 53 15.44 12.75 11.98
CA SER A 53 14.68 13.11 13.19
C SER A 53 13.16 12.96 13.06
N PHE A 54 12.68 12.39 11.96
CA PHE A 54 11.27 12.17 11.68
C PHE A 54 11.04 10.74 11.22
N ILE A 55 9.79 10.28 11.28
CA ILE A 55 9.42 8.96 10.78
C ILE A 55 8.99 9.09 9.32
N ARG A 56 9.45 8.21 8.44
CA ARG A 56 8.97 8.13 7.06
C ARG A 56 8.21 6.83 6.86
N VAL A 57 6.98 6.94 6.37
CA VAL A 57 6.16 5.79 5.98
C VAL A 57 6.02 5.80 4.46
N THR A 58 6.62 4.83 3.80
CA THR A 58 6.39 4.53 2.39
C THR A 58 5.31 3.46 2.32
N THR A 59 4.15 3.81 1.75
CA THR A 59 3.05 2.87 1.53
C THR A 59 2.98 2.54 0.05
N THR A 60 2.92 1.26 -0.27
CA THR A 60 2.61 0.75 -1.61
C THR A 60 1.30 0.00 -1.56
N ILE A 61 0.35 0.40 -2.40
CA ILE A 61 -0.95 -0.26 -2.55
C ILE A 61 -1.07 -0.84 -3.94
N GLU A 62 -1.60 -2.06 -3.99
CA GLU A 62 -1.98 -2.75 -5.19
C GLU A 62 -3.45 -3.18 -5.11
N LEU A 63 -4.19 -2.94 -6.18
CA LEU A 63 -5.53 -3.51 -6.36
C LEU A 63 -5.44 -4.74 -7.27
N SER A 64 -5.82 -5.89 -6.74
CA SER A 64 -5.76 -7.16 -7.49
C SER A 64 -6.96 -7.37 -8.42
N ASN A 65 -8.07 -6.69 -8.17
CA ASN A 65 -9.33 -6.89 -8.87
C ASN A 65 -9.98 -5.62 -9.46
N PHE A 66 -9.29 -4.48 -9.39
CA PHE A 66 -9.73 -3.22 -9.97
C PHE A 66 -8.56 -2.48 -10.64
N ASN A 67 -8.89 -1.50 -11.49
CA ASN A 67 -7.92 -0.73 -12.26
C ASN A 67 -7.44 0.53 -11.53
N GLU A 68 -6.44 1.20 -12.11
CA GLU A 68 -5.80 2.38 -11.54
C GLU A 68 -6.78 3.55 -11.32
N ASP A 69 -7.84 3.67 -12.13
CA ASP A 69 -8.84 4.73 -11.96
C ASP A 69 -9.62 4.57 -10.65
N ILE A 70 -9.92 3.32 -10.25
CA ILE A 70 -10.51 3.04 -8.95
C ILE A 70 -9.52 3.38 -7.84
N LEU A 71 -8.24 3.00 -7.99
CA LEU A 71 -7.20 3.33 -7.02
C LEU A 71 -7.06 4.85 -6.83
N LYS A 72 -7.08 5.62 -7.92
CA LYS A 72 -7.07 7.10 -7.89
C LYS A 72 -8.23 7.66 -7.11
N ARG A 73 -9.45 7.12 -7.28
CA ARG A 73 -10.64 7.54 -6.53
C ARG A 73 -10.54 7.20 -5.05
N LEU A 74 -10.05 6.01 -4.71
CA LEU A 74 -9.86 5.59 -3.31
C LEU A 74 -8.84 6.49 -2.60
N VAL A 75 -7.76 6.85 -3.29
CA VAL A 75 -6.79 7.84 -2.80
C VAL A 75 -7.44 9.22 -2.65
N ALA A 76 -8.25 9.66 -3.61
CA ALA A 76 -8.90 10.97 -3.57
C ALA A 76 -9.92 11.14 -2.44
N VAL A 77 -10.47 10.04 -1.90
CA VAL A 77 -11.36 10.04 -0.72
C VAL A 77 -10.61 9.74 0.58
N ASP A 78 -9.28 9.84 0.53
CA ASP A 78 -8.37 9.64 1.67
C ASP A 78 -8.49 8.24 2.31
N ARG A 79 -8.85 7.19 1.56
CA ARG A 79 -8.98 5.82 2.09
C ARG A 79 -7.69 5.35 2.76
N TYR A 80 -6.55 5.70 2.19
CA TYR A 80 -5.22 5.31 2.65
C TYR A 80 -4.53 6.38 3.48
N SER A 81 -5.31 7.29 4.10
CA SER A 81 -4.74 8.30 4.98
C SER A 81 -4.18 7.65 6.24
N ILE A 82 -2.91 7.92 6.50
CA ILE A 82 -2.26 7.61 7.78
C ILE A 82 -2.68 8.64 8.80
N GLU A 83 -3.11 8.19 9.97
CA GLU A 83 -3.42 9.03 11.12
C GLU A 83 -2.49 8.69 12.28
N THR A 84 -2.15 9.70 13.07
CA THR A 84 -1.31 9.56 14.26
C THR A 84 -2.06 10.08 15.46
N SER A 85 -2.15 9.26 16.50
CA SER A 85 -2.58 9.69 17.84
C SER A 85 -1.39 9.59 18.80
N THR A 86 -1.39 10.37 19.86
CA THR A 86 -0.38 10.27 20.91
C THR A 86 -1.09 10.25 22.25
N ASP A 87 -0.88 9.18 23.01
CA ASP A 87 -1.42 9.01 24.35
C ASP A 87 -0.31 8.48 25.27
N ASN A 88 -0.19 9.06 26.46
CA ASN A 88 0.82 8.67 27.46
C ASN A 88 2.27 8.54 26.94
N GLY A 89 2.66 9.35 25.95
CA GLY A 89 4.00 9.31 25.34
C GLY A 89 4.21 8.20 24.30
N LEU A 90 3.17 7.42 23.98
CA LEU A 90 3.14 6.46 22.89
C LEU A 90 2.43 7.07 21.68
N MET A 91 3.14 7.18 20.56
CA MET A 91 2.54 7.58 19.27
C MET A 91 2.00 6.34 18.55
N THR A 92 0.73 6.31 18.19
CA THR A 92 0.14 5.22 17.40
C THR A 92 -0.04 5.66 15.95
N ILE A 93 0.50 4.90 15.00
CA ILE A 93 0.29 5.08 13.56
C ILE A 93 -0.81 4.11 13.10
N THR A 94 -1.86 4.64 12.47
CA THR A 94 -3.01 3.85 11.99
C THR A 94 -3.47 4.27 10.59
N MET A 95 -4.29 3.43 9.96
CA MET A 95 -5.07 3.77 8.75
C MET A 95 -6.56 3.42 8.98
N PRO A 96 -7.32 4.27 9.69
CA PRO A 96 -8.62 3.87 10.26
C PRO A 96 -9.65 3.48 9.19
N LYS A 97 -9.63 4.12 8.02
CA LYS A 97 -10.60 3.87 6.94
C LYS A 97 -10.43 2.50 6.26
N LEU A 98 -9.31 1.80 6.47
CA LEU A 98 -9.11 0.44 5.97
C LEU A 98 -9.89 -0.61 6.75
N GLY A 99 -10.29 -0.32 8.00
CA GLY A 99 -11.15 -1.22 8.79
C GLY A 99 -12.52 -1.46 8.16
N THR A 100 -12.96 -0.57 7.27
CA THR A 100 -14.23 -0.68 6.55
C THR A 100 -14.05 -1.37 5.20
N LYS A 101 -14.78 -2.48 5.01
CA LYS A 101 -14.88 -3.19 3.73
C LYS A 101 -15.55 -2.31 2.68
N VAL A 102 -15.03 -2.33 1.46
CA VAL A 102 -15.57 -1.59 0.32
C VAL A 102 -16.03 -2.57 -0.75
N THR A 103 -17.21 -2.35 -1.30
CA THR A 103 -17.76 -3.13 -2.40
C THR A 103 -18.03 -2.20 -3.57
N ILE A 104 -17.56 -2.57 -4.76
CA ILE A 104 -17.74 -1.81 -5.99
C ILE A 104 -18.45 -2.75 -6.98
N ARG A 105 -19.65 -2.36 -7.43
CA ARG A 105 -20.48 -3.16 -8.35
C ARG A 105 -20.71 -4.61 -7.89
N GLY A 106 -20.91 -4.80 -6.59
CA GLY A 106 -21.15 -6.13 -6.00
C GLY A 106 -19.90 -6.97 -5.74
N GLN A 107 -18.71 -6.50 -6.15
CA GLN A 107 -17.44 -7.18 -5.89
C GLN A 107 -16.69 -6.52 -4.72
N LEU A 108 -16.25 -7.32 -3.76
CA LEU A 108 -15.42 -6.87 -2.64
C LEU A 108 -14.07 -6.38 -3.16
N LEU A 109 -13.64 -5.20 -2.71
CA LEU A 109 -12.33 -4.63 -3.00
C LEU A 109 -11.22 -5.51 -2.39
N ASN A 110 -10.24 -5.92 -3.20
CA ASN A 110 -9.11 -6.71 -2.75
C ASN A 110 -7.80 -5.92 -2.92
N GLU A 111 -7.22 -5.53 -1.79
CA GLU A 111 -6.13 -4.58 -1.66
C GLU A 111 -4.94 -5.27 -1.00
N ILE A 112 -3.75 -5.10 -1.57
CA ILE A 112 -2.49 -5.56 -0.98
C ILE A 112 -1.73 -4.30 -0.57
N LEU A 113 -1.48 -4.16 0.74
CA LEU A 113 -0.75 -3.03 1.31
C LEU A 113 0.60 -3.50 1.83
N THR A 114 1.64 -2.79 1.42
CA THR A 114 3.01 -2.96 1.90
C THR A 114 3.53 -1.63 2.44
N TYR A 115 4.20 -1.70 3.58
CA TYR A 115 4.74 -0.56 4.30
C TYR A 115 6.23 -0.74 4.53
N GLU A 116 7.00 0.28 4.18
CA GLU A 116 8.39 0.46 4.62
C GLU A 116 8.40 1.68 5.54
N ILE A 117 8.80 1.48 6.79
CA ILE A 117 8.77 2.50 7.83
C ILE A 117 10.18 2.75 8.30
N LEU A 118 10.67 3.96 8.07
CA LEU A 118 11.95 4.42 8.57
C LEU A 118 11.72 5.21 9.87
N VAL A 119 12.28 4.73 10.97
CA VAL A 119 12.14 5.33 12.30
C VAL A 119 13.47 5.88 12.80
N PRO A 120 13.51 7.09 13.40
CA PRO A 120 14.71 7.60 14.05
C PRO A 120 15.30 6.62 15.06
N LYS A 121 16.62 6.60 15.15
CA LYS A 121 17.34 5.79 16.14
C LYS A 121 16.90 6.09 17.57
N GLY A 122 16.84 5.05 18.40
CA GLY A 122 16.59 5.18 19.84
C GLY A 122 15.11 5.27 20.24
N MET A 123 14.18 5.12 19.30
CA MET A 123 12.76 4.96 19.59
C MET A 123 12.41 3.51 19.94
N THR A 124 11.48 3.33 20.88
CA THR A 124 10.91 2.00 21.16
C THR A 124 9.79 1.70 20.17
N ILE A 125 9.84 0.56 19.48
CA ILE A 125 8.88 0.18 18.44
C ILE A 125 8.01 -0.98 18.93
N GLU A 126 6.70 -0.78 18.89
CA GLU A 126 5.69 -1.78 19.20
C GLU A 126 4.89 -2.09 17.94
N MET A 127 4.92 -3.35 17.49
CA MET A 127 4.10 -3.80 16.37
C MET A 127 2.79 -4.34 16.89
N VAL A 128 1.66 -3.70 16.55
CA VAL A 128 0.33 -4.22 16.87
C VAL A 128 0.05 -5.38 15.91
N GLN A 129 0.26 -6.60 16.41
CA GLN A 129 0.04 -7.82 15.65
C GLN A 129 -1.47 -8.04 15.42
N ASN A 130 -2.01 -7.49 14.35
CA ASN A 130 -3.33 -7.89 13.85
C ASN A 130 -3.23 -9.30 13.24
N HIS A 131 -3.42 -10.32 14.08
CA HIS A 131 -3.63 -11.71 13.66
C HIS A 131 -4.94 -11.84 12.89
N ASN A 132 -4.99 -11.34 11.65
CA ASN A 132 -6.01 -11.76 10.70
C ASN A 132 -5.57 -13.12 10.14
N ASN A 133 -5.82 -14.17 10.91
CA ASN A 133 -5.86 -15.55 10.44
C ASN A 133 -6.81 -15.63 9.23
N ALA A 134 -6.25 -15.57 8.02
CA ALA A 134 -6.91 -16.13 6.85
C ALA A 134 -6.67 -17.64 6.88
N ALA A 135 -7.78 -18.36 7.01
CA ALA A 135 -7.89 -19.78 7.27
C ALA A 135 -7.04 -20.68 6.37
N ASN A 136 -6.49 -21.70 7.03
CA ASN A 136 -6.36 -23.08 6.56
C ASN A 136 -7.20 -23.41 5.32
N VAL A 137 -6.54 -23.72 4.21
CA VAL A 137 -7.12 -24.49 3.10
C VAL A 137 -6.24 -25.72 2.95
N ASN A 138 -6.70 -26.82 3.54
CA ASN A 138 -6.40 -28.18 3.07
C ASN A 138 -7.05 -28.40 1.70
#